data_AF-A0AA42YY97-F1
#
_entry.id   AF-A0AA42YY97-F1
#
_cell.length_a   1.000
_cell.length_b   1.000
_cell.length_c   1.000
_cell.angle_alpha   90.00
_cell.angle_beta   90.00
_cell.angle_gamma   90.00
#
_symmetry.space_group_name_H-M   'P 1'
#
loop_
_entity.id
_entity.type
_entity.pdbx_description
1 polymer ?
#
loop_
_entity_poly.entity_id
_entity_poly.type
_entity_poly.pdbx_seq_one_letter_code
_entity_poly.pdbx_strand_id
1 'polypeptide(L)'
;MRRLALSIIGSLLLVGCPGGLNNCEDFNACPGGAGGSPGATVELVFEVNCGNAVCHDSDQPAAGLDLVSPDVASRTVGMNSTDPNCGSDVIVIAGDPDESYMIKKIVNEPGVCGGQMPIGTLLDAEDTNVIRDWILDLGGVPAIINEGLDGGV
;
A
#
# COMPACT_ATOMS: atom_id res chain seq x y z
N MET A 1 42.59 1.69 -63.74
CA MET A 1 42.08 2.45 -62.57
C MET A 1 40.57 2.23 -62.47
N ARG A 2 40.09 1.38 -61.56
CA ARG A 2 38.66 1.18 -61.27
C ARG A 2 38.49 1.30 -59.76
N ARG A 3 37.86 2.38 -59.30
CA ARG A 3 37.51 2.57 -57.89
C ARG A 3 36.12 1.96 -57.69
N LEU A 4 36.03 0.84 -56.96
CA LEU A 4 34.77 0.29 -56.48
C LEU A 4 34.30 1.16 -55.31
N ALA A 5 33.15 1.83 -55.46
CA ALA A 5 32.46 2.49 -54.37
C ALA A 5 31.60 1.43 -53.65
N LEU A 6 31.96 1.12 -52.41
CA LEU A 6 31.28 0.17 -51.54
C LEU A 6 30.30 0.96 -50.66
N SER A 7 29.02 1.02 -51.06
CA SER A 7 27.96 1.60 -50.21
C SER A 7 27.62 0.63 -49.09
N ILE A 8 27.98 0.99 -47.86
CA ILE A 8 27.56 0.27 -46.66
C ILE A 8 26.15 0.76 -46.30
N ILE A 9 25.16 -0.10 -46.51
CA ILE A 9 23.78 0.09 -46.03
C ILE A 9 23.81 -0.20 -44.52
N GLY A 10 23.78 0.86 -43.71
CA GLY A 10 23.65 0.77 -42.27
C GLY A 10 22.21 0.47 -41.88
N SER A 11 21.88 -0.80 -41.69
CA SER A 11 20.61 -1.22 -41.10
C SER A 11 20.58 -0.84 -39.63
N LEU A 12 19.84 0.21 -39.30
CA LEU A 12 19.54 0.64 -37.93
C LEU A 12 18.52 -0.35 -37.35
N LEU A 13 19.01 -1.41 -36.70
CA LEU A 13 18.18 -2.30 -35.89
C LEU A 13 17.78 -1.54 -34.63
N LEU A 14 16.57 -0.98 -34.62
CA LEU A 14 15.89 -0.58 -33.38
C LEU A 14 15.58 -1.85 -32.59
N VAL A 15 16.52 -2.27 -31.74
CA VAL A 15 16.23 -3.16 -30.62
C VAL A 15 15.38 -2.35 -29.65
N GLY A 16 14.06 -2.47 -29.78
CA GLY A 16 13.15 -2.07 -28.72
C GLY A 16 13.33 -3.06 -27.57
N CYS A 17 13.80 -2.59 -26.42
CA CYS A 17 13.67 -3.36 -25.18
C CYS A 17 12.16 -3.50 -24.89
N PRO A 18 11.63 -4.72 -24.68
CA PRO A 18 10.38 -4.86 -23.95
C PRO A 18 10.66 -4.37 -22.52
N GLY A 19 10.36 -3.11 -22.24
CA GLY A 19 10.30 -2.62 -20.88
C GLY A 19 9.22 -3.41 -20.16
N GLY A 20 9.59 -4.11 -19.09
CA GLY A 20 8.59 -4.62 -18.15
C GLY A 20 7.85 -3.41 -17.56
N LEU A 21 6.54 -3.51 -17.44
CA LEU A 21 5.75 -2.53 -16.69
C LEU A 21 5.89 -2.87 -15.19
N ASN A 22 7.05 -2.57 -14.62
CA ASN A 22 7.31 -2.73 -13.19
C ASN A 22 6.91 -1.50 -12.37
N ASN A 23 6.21 -0.54 -12.99
CA ASN A 23 5.68 0.67 -12.36
C ASN A 23 4.19 0.78 -12.69
N CYS A 24 3.37 0.07 -11.93
CA CYS A 24 1.91 0.13 -12.02
C CYS A 24 1.34 1.50 -11.62
N GLU A 25 2.11 2.29 -10.88
CA GLU A 25 1.79 3.68 -10.50
C GLU A 25 1.75 4.67 -11.69
N ASP A 26 2.48 4.36 -12.78
CA ASP A 26 2.52 5.21 -13.98
C ASP A 26 1.35 4.95 -14.94
N PHE A 27 0.67 3.82 -14.78
CA PHE A 27 -0.43 3.39 -15.65
C PHE A 27 -1.59 2.95 -14.77
N ASN A 28 -2.59 3.83 -14.61
CA ASN A 28 -3.84 3.69 -13.84
C ASN A 28 -4.71 2.46 -14.23
N ALA A 29 -4.11 1.27 -14.30
CA ALA A 29 -4.57 0.09 -14.99
C ALA A 29 -3.94 -1.17 -14.36
N CYS A 30 -4.36 -1.49 -13.13
CA CYS A 30 -4.54 -2.88 -12.74
C CYS A 30 -6.06 -3.16 -12.69
N PRO A 31 -6.68 -3.64 -13.79
CA PRO A 31 -8.06 -4.05 -13.75
C PRO A 31 -8.18 -5.38 -12.99
N GLY A 32 -8.41 -5.29 -11.68
CA GLY A 32 -8.88 -6.37 -10.81
C GLY A 32 -7.89 -7.51 -10.56
N GLY A 33 -7.28 -7.52 -9.37
CA GLY A 33 -6.70 -8.74 -8.81
C GLY A 33 -5.55 -8.51 -7.83
N ALA A 34 -5.84 -8.78 -6.56
CA ALA A 34 -5.03 -9.44 -5.52
C ALA A 34 -3.53 -9.09 -5.40
N GLY A 35 -3.15 -8.67 -4.20
CA GLY A 35 -1.78 -8.71 -3.72
C GLY A 35 -1.02 -7.46 -4.08
N GLY A 36 -0.69 -6.69 -3.04
CA GLY A 36 0.16 -5.52 -3.10
C GLY A 36 1.36 -5.79 -3.97
N SER A 37 1.35 -5.25 -5.19
CA SER A 37 2.52 -5.35 -6.05
C SER A 37 3.73 -4.77 -5.30
N PRO A 38 4.96 -5.27 -5.53
CA PRO A 38 6.15 -4.68 -4.93
C PRO A 38 6.14 -3.16 -5.11
N GLY A 39 6.04 -2.42 -4.00
CA GLY A 39 5.89 -0.96 -4.00
C GLY A 39 4.47 -0.40 -3.79
N ALA A 40 3.47 -1.22 -3.48
CA ALA A 40 2.14 -0.73 -3.09
C ALA A 40 2.23 0.15 -1.82
N THR A 41 1.65 1.35 -1.88
CA THR A 41 1.54 2.25 -0.73
C THR A 41 0.31 1.92 0.09
N VAL A 42 0.29 2.33 1.37
CA VAL A 42 -0.89 2.15 2.22
C VAL A 42 -2.12 2.86 1.65
N GLU A 43 -1.94 4.02 1.01
CA GLU A 43 -3.03 4.77 0.38
C GLU A 43 -3.67 3.97 -0.76
N LEU A 44 -2.85 3.31 -1.59
CA LEU A 44 -3.37 2.46 -2.66
C LEU A 44 -4.13 1.25 -2.11
N VAL A 45 -3.60 0.60 -1.07
CA VAL A 45 -4.26 -0.52 -0.41
C VAL A 45 -5.61 -0.08 0.17
N PHE A 46 -5.67 1.07 0.85
CA PHE A 46 -6.91 1.61 1.38
C PHE A 46 -7.89 2.00 0.27
N GLU A 47 -7.45 2.67 -0.79
CA GLU A 47 -8.32 3.07 -1.90
C GLU A 47 -8.98 1.86 -2.56
N VAL A 48 -8.18 0.84 -2.90
CA VAL A 48 -8.65 -0.34 -3.63
C VAL A 48 -9.52 -1.24 -2.76
N ASN A 49 -9.15 -1.44 -1.49
CA ASN A 49 -9.76 -2.47 -0.65
C ASN A 49 -10.78 -1.93 0.38
N CYS A 50 -10.72 -0.66 0.74
CA CYS A 50 -11.54 -0.08 1.83
C CYS A 50 -12.37 1.13 1.37
N GLY A 51 -11.82 1.93 0.45
CA GLY A 51 -12.25 3.24 0.04
C GLY A 51 -13.41 3.33 -0.95
N ASN A 52 -14.26 2.30 -1.01
CA ASN A 52 -15.44 2.37 -1.88
C ASN A 52 -16.48 3.33 -1.30
N ALA A 53 -17.37 3.82 -2.16
CA ALA A 53 -18.38 4.86 -1.86
C ALA A 53 -19.42 4.52 -0.76
N VAL A 54 -19.28 3.35 -0.12
CA VAL A 54 -20.20 2.82 0.88
C VAL A 54 -19.49 2.57 2.21
N CYS A 55 -18.17 2.41 2.21
CA CYS A 55 -17.43 1.92 3.37
C CYS A 55 -16.52 2.99 3.99
N HIS A 56 -15.44 3.41 3.35
CA HIS A 56 -14.45 4.32 3.95
C HIS A 56 -13.96 5.39 2.97
N ASP A 57 -14.89 6.00 2.24
CA ASP A 57 -14.64 7.10 1.30
C ASP A 57 -14.45 8.46 2.00
N SER A 58 -14.31 9.53 1.20
CA SER A 58 -14.18 10.90 1.69
C SER A 58 -15.50 11.68 1.78
N ASP A 59 -16.60 11.16 1.23
CA ASP A 59 -17.87 11.89 1.10
C ASP A 59 -18.84 11.53 2.24
N GLN A 60 -19.13 10.25 2.42
CA GLN A 60 -20.04 9.70 3.44
C GLN A 60 -19.47 8.40 4.03
N PRO A 61 -18.30 8.46 4.68
CA PRO A 61 -17.66 7.28 5.22
C PRO A 61 -18.51 6.59 6.28
N ALA A 62 -18.56 5.25 6.23
CA ALA A 62 -19.12 4.45 7.31
C ALA A 62 -18.35 4.73 8.60
N ALA A 63 -19.09 4.85 9.68
CA ALA A 63 -18.56 5.22 11.00
C ALA A 63 -17.77 6.55 11.02
N GLY A 64 -17.91 7.40 9.99
CA GLY A 64 -17.18 8.66 9.90
C GLY A 64 -15.66 8.51 9.65
N LEU A 65 -15.19 7.33 9.24
CA LEU A 65 -13.77 7.05 9.00
C LEU A 65 -13.45 7.09 7.49
N ASP A 66 -12.77 8.15 7.07
CA ASP A 66 -12.21 8.32 5.73
C ASP A 66 -10.81 7.70 5.66
N LEU A 67 -10.60 6.75 4.74
CA LEU A 67 -9.29 6.11 4.51
C LEU A 67 -8.63 6.51 3.18
N VAL A 68 -9.26 7.36 2.37
CA VAL A 68 -8.84 7.66 1.00
C VAL A 68 -8.31 9.07 0.79
N SER A 69 -8.70 10.03 1.65
CA SER A 69 -8.13 11.38 1.54
C SER A 69 -6.62 11.37 1.81
N PRO A 70 -5.88 12.41 1.39
CA PRO A 70 -4.49 12.57 1.80
C PRO A 70 -4.33 12.60 3.34
N ASP A 71 -3.13 12.28 3.82
CA ASP A 71 -2.77 12.33 5.25
C ASP A 71 -3.70 11.48 6.14
N VAL A 72 -3.89 10.21 5.79
CA VAL A 72 -4.74 9.26 6.55
C VAL A 72 -4.31 9.06 8.00
N ALA A 73 -3.03 9.26 8.29
CA ALA A 73 -2.50 9.20 9.66
C ALA A 73 -3.17 10.21 10.59
N SER A 74 -3.43 11.45 10.13
CA SER A 74 -4.04 12.53 10.92
C SER A 74 -5.41 12.20 11.53
N ARG A 75 -6.11 11.19 10.98
CA ARG A 75 -7.46 10.76 11.39
C ARG A 75 -7.55 9.31 11.85
N THR A 76 -6.42 8.60 11.90
CA THR A 76 -6.37 7.20 12.35
C THR A 76 -5.47 7.03 13.58
N VAL A 77 -4.34 7.72 13.62
CA VAL A 77 -3.35 7.58 14.70
C VAL A 77 -3.86 8.21 15.98
N GLY A 78 -3.94 7.40 17.05
CA GLY A 78 -4.41 7.85 18.36
C GLY A 78 -5.91 8.17 18.44
N MET A 79 -6.66 7.92 17.36
CA MET A 79 -8.11 8.13 17.30
C MET A 79 -8.82 6.86 17.78
N ASN A 80 -9.83 7.02 18.62
CA ASN A 80 -10.63 5.89 19.09
C ASN A 80 -11.67 5.45 18.04
N SER A 81 -12.05 4.17 18.08
CA SER A 81 -13.23 3.69 17.36
C SER A 81 -14.48 4.47 17.78
N THR A 82 -15.41 4.63 16.84
CA THR A 82 -16.73 5.21 17.12
C THR A 82 -17.78 4.16 17.46
N ASP A 83 -17.44 2.87 17.41
CA ASP A 83 -18.37 1.82 17.83
C ASP A 83 -18.63 1.93 19.34
N PRO A 84 -19.89 1.96 19.80
CA PRO A 84 -20.21 2.11 21.22
C PRO A 84 -19.60 1.04 22.14
N ASN A 85 -19.34 -0.17 21.63
CA ASN A 85 -18.81 -1.28 22.43
C ASN A 85 -17.27 -1.39 22.35
N CYS A 86 -16.65 -0.73 21.35
CA CYS A 86 -15.21 -0.72 21.12
C CYS A 86 -14.63 0.70 21.20
N GLY A 87 -15.34 1.66 21.80
CA GLY A 87 -14.97 3.07 21.80
C GLY A 87 -13.70 3.42 22.59
N SER A 88 -13.12 2.45 23.30
CA SER A 88 -11.81 2.55 23.95
C SER A 88 -10.66 2.05 23.06
N ASP A 89 -10.96 1.36 21.96
CA ASP A 89 -9.95 0.81 21.06
C ASP A 89 -9.41 1.90 20.14
N VAL A 90 -8.09 2.01 20.08
CA VAL A 90 -7.40 2.98 19.22
C VAL A 90 -7.27 2.39 17.81
N ILE A 91 -7.74 3.14 16.80
CA ILE A 91 -7.76 2.74 15.39
C ILE A 91 -6.35 2.37 14.93
N VAL A 92 -5.38 3.27 15.10
CA VAL A 92 -3.95 3.01 14.87
C VAL A 92 -3.12 3.47 16.06
N ILE A 93 -2.31 2.55 16.59
CA ILE A 93 -1.25 2.82 17.56
C ILE A 93 0.06 2.85 16.79
N ALA A 94 0.64 4.04 16.66
CA ALA A 94 1.90 4.22 15.94
C ALA A 94 3.00 3.31 16.53
N GLY A 95 3.63 2.50 15.67
CA GLY A 95 4.67 1.55 16.05
C GLY A 95 4.15 0.20 16.55
N ASP A 96 2.83 0.01 16.68
CA ASP A 96 2.24 -1.21 17.22
C ASP A 96 1.08 -1.73 16.35
N PRO A 97 1.38 -2.49 15.29
CA PRO A 97 0.34 -3.05 14.42
C PRO A 97 -0.52 -4.08 15.13
N ASP A 98 0.01 -4.83 16.08
CA ASP A 98 -0.75 -5.91 16.74
C ASP A 98 -1.78 -5.36 17.73
N GLU A 99 -1.48 -4.25 18.42
CA GLU A 99 -2.46 -3.61 19.29
C GLU A 99 -3.41 -2.66 18.57
N SER A 100 -3.10 -2.27 17.32
CA SER A 100 -3.95 -1.40 16.50
C SER A 100 -5.27 -2.06 16.12
N TYR A 101 -6.39 -1.42 16.46
CA TYR A 101 -7.72 -1.94 16.17
C TYR A 101 -7.97 -2.16 14.68
N MET A 102 -7.33 -1.36 13.81
CA MET A 102 -7.37 -1.55 12.35
C MET A 102 -6.94 -2.97 11.93
N ILE A 103 -5.81 -3.46 12.45
CA ILE A 103 -5.31 -4.80 12.13
C ILE A 103 -6.23 -5.86 12.72
N LYS A 104 -6.67 -5.67 13.97
CA LYS A 104 -7.63 -6.57 14.64
C LYS A 104 -8.90 -6.75 13.79
N LYS A 105 -9.40 -5.67 13.20
CA LYS A 105 -10.54 -5.65 12.28
C LYS A 105 -10.25 -6.35 10.95
N ILE A 106 -9.03 -6.22 10.43
CA ILE A 106 -8.60 -6.87 9.18
C ILE A 106 -8.53 -8.39 9.35
N VAL A 107 -7.94 -8.87 10.44
CA VAL A 107 -7.73 -10.29 10.70
C VAL A 107 -8.89 -10.96 11.45
N ASN A 108 -9.93 -10.19 11.80
CA ASN A 108 -11.08 -10.62 12.59
C ASN A 108 -10.69 -11.24 13.94
N GLU A 109 -9.87 -10.51 14.71
CA GLU A 109 -9.49 -10.94 16.05
C GLU A 109 -10.72 -11.09 16.96
N PRO A 110 -10.78 -12.10 17.85
CA PRO A 110 -11.87 -12.22 18.80
C PRO A 110 -12.07 -10.94 19.64
N GLY A 111 -13.30 -10.43 19.65
CA GLY A 111 -13.67 -9.25 20.44
C GLY A 111 -13.82 -7.97 19.64
N VAL A 112 -13.51 -7.96 18.33
CA VAL A 112 -13.82 -6.81 17.48
C VAL A 112 -15.32 -6.56 17.38
N CYS A 113 -15.71 -5.29 17.34
CA CYS A 113 -17.10 -4.89 17.14
C CYS A 113 -17.47 -4.84 15.65
N GLY A 114 -18.69 -5.24 15.31
CA GLY A 114 -19.15 -5.35 13.93
C GLY A 114 -18.57 -6.57 13.20
N GLY A 115 -18.52 -6.52 11.86
CA GLY A 115 -17.94 -7.59 11.04
C GLY A 115 -16.45 -7.39 10.76
N GLN A 116 -15.78 -8.44 10.28
CA GLN A 116 -14.44 -8.36 9.69
C GLN A 116 -14.40 -7.32 8.56
N MET A 117 -13.28 -6.62 8.45
CA MET A 117 -13.01 -5.69 7.35
C MET A 117 -11.85 -6.22 6.49
N PRO A 118 -11.78 -5.88 5.19
CA PRO A 118 -12.88 -5.35 4.39
C PRO A 118 -14.03 -6.37 4.27
N ILE A 119 -15.26 -5.87 4.08
CA ILE A 119 -16.45 -6.73 3.93
C ILE A 119 -16.42 -7.40 2.55
N GLY A 120 -16.71 -8.70 2.52
CA GLY A 120 -16.88 -9.46 1.28
C GLY A 120 -15.64 -10.24 0.90
N THR A 121 -14.60 -9.55 0.43
CA THR A 121 -13.32 -10.17 0.09
C THR A 121 -12.32 -9.93 1.21
N LEU A 122 -11.68 -10.99 1.70
CA LEU A 122 -10.61 -10.84 2.68
C LEU A 122 -9.41 -10.13 2.05
N LEU A 123 -8.81 -9.22 2.81
CA LEU A 123 -7.52 -8.66 2.44
C LEU A 123 -6.48 -9.79 2.45
N ASP A 124 -5.66 -9.86 1.41
CA ASP A 124 -4.59 -10.84 1.37
C ASP A 124 -3.43 -10.47 2.30
N ALA A 125 -2.50 -11.41 2.49
CA ALA A 125 -1.39 -11.22 3.41
C ALA A 125 -0.41 -10.14 2.96
N GLU A 126 -0.26 -9.90 1.66
CA GLU A 126 0.67 -8.91 1.12
C GLU A 126 0.16 -7.50 1.40
N ASP A 127 -1.10 -7.23 1.07
CA ASP A 127 -1.77 -5.96 1.40
C ASP A 127 -1.89 -5.76 2.92
N THR A 128 -2.15 -6.83 3.68
CA THR A 128 -2.15 -6.74 5.15
C THR A 128 -0.77 -6.33 5.67
N ASN A 129 0.31 -6.85 5.10
CA ASN A 129 1.67 -6.49 5.51
C ASN A 129 2.01 -5.03 5.16
N VAL A 130 1.55 -4.51 4.02
CA VAL A 130 1.71 -3.07 3.69
C VAL A 130 1.11 -2.18 4.80
N ILE A 131 -0.09 -2.51 5.28
CA ILE A 131 -0.72 -1.76 6.38
C ILE A 131 0.07 -1.93 7.68
N ARG A 132 0.55 -3.14 8.00
CA ARG A 132 1.35 -3.40 9.21
C ARG A 132 2.67 -2.64 9.19
N ASP A 133 3.38 -2.63 8.07
CA ASP A 133 4.63 -1.93 7.88
C ASP A 133 4.43 -0.41 7.99
N TRP A 134 3.36 0.12 7.39
CA TRP A 134 2.98 1.53 7.56
C TRP A 134 2.73 1.87 9.04
N ILE A 135 2.01 1.04 9.80
CA ILE A 135 1.79 1.27 11.23
C ILE A 135 3.10 1.23 12.01
N LEU A 136 3.99 0.29 11.69
CA LEU A 136 5.31 0.19 12.32
C LEU A 136 6.14 1.46 12.06
N ASP A 137 6.19 1.93 10.82
CA ASP A 137 6.96 3.12 10.42
C ASP A 137 6.46 4.41 11.08
N LEU A 138 5.15 4.49 11.39
CA LEU A 138 4.58 5.61 12.16
C LEU A 138 5.17 5.75 13.57
N GLY A 139 5.64 4.65 14.17
CA GLY A 139 6.32 4.66 15.46
C GLY A 139 7.75 5.21 15.41
N GLY A 140 8.24 5.47 14.19
CA GLY A 140 9.64 5.74 13.90
C GLY A 140 10.43 4.44 13.83
N VAL A 141 11.20 4.27 12.76
CA VAL A 141 12.25 3.25 12.71
C VAL A 141 13.26 3.60 13.82
N PRO A 142 13.64 2.69 14.73
CA PRO A 142 14.92 2.85 15.41
C PRO A 142 15.94 3.04 14.29
N ALA A 143 16.77 4.09 14.36
CA ALA A 143 17.81 4.32 13.37
C ALA A 143 18.72 3.09 13.29
N ILE A 144 18.36 2.13 12.43
CA ILE A 144 19.25 1.10 11.95
C ILE A 144 20.18 1.84 11.00
N ILE A 145 21.34 2.16 11.55
CA ILE A 145 22.56 2.53 10.85
C ILE A 145 22.65 1.78 9.52
N ASN A 146 22.26 2.45 8.44
CA ASN A 146 22.83 2.21 7.12
C ASN A 146 24.26 2.76 7.14
N GLU A 147 25.16 2.06 7.84
CA GLU A 147 26.58 2.14 7.56
C GLU A 147 26.87 1.02 6.57
N GLY A 148 27.08 1.43 5.32
CA GLY A 148 27.16 0.56 4.16
C GLY A 148 28.20 -0.54 4.29
N LEU A 149 27.84 -1.70 3.74
CA LEU A 149 28.80 -2.72 3.30
C LEU A 149 29.42 -2.33 1.96
N ASP A 150 29.99 -1.13 1.89
CA ASP A 150 30.73 -0.62 0.73
C ASP A 150 32.12 -0.13 1.20
N GLY A 151 33.07 -1.04 1.40
CA GLY A 151 34.49 -0.65 1.48
C GLY A 151 35.45 -1.56 2.25
N GLY A 152 36.02 -2.55 1.56
CA GLY A 152 37.44 -2.91 1.71
C GLY A 152 37.81 -4.10 2.62
N VAL A 153 38.09 -5.25 1.99
CA VAL A 153 39.39 -5.97 1.99
C VAL A 153 39.56 -6.71 0.67
#